data_AF-A0A533XLD6-F1
#
_entry.id   AF-A0A533XLD6-F1
#
_cell.length_a   1.000
_cell.length_b   1.000
_cell.length_c   1.000
_cell.angle_alpha   90.00
_cell.angle_beta   90.00
_cell.angle_gamma   90.00
#
_symmetry.space_group_name_H-M   'P 1'
#
loop_
_entity.id
_entity.type
_entity.pdbx_description
1 polymer ?
#
loop_
_entity_poly.entity_id
_entity_poly.type
_entity_poly.pdbx_seq_one_letter_code
_entity_poly.pdbx_strand_id
1 'polypeptide(L)' 'MIVTNPMFWFALLVVGIVLFVVILRKQELLNNTYVAVAVSLIIAVAYFHIVDHYLMDIQGLDYWYLFRK' A
#
# COMPACT_ATOMS: atom_id res chain seq x y z
N MET A 1 8.35 -15.46 -0.42
CA MET A 1 8.46 -14.15 -1.08
C MET A 1 8.01 -13.09 -0.07
N ILE A 2 8.80 -12.06 0.22
CA ILE A 2 8.42 -11.05 1.24
C ILE A 2 7.08 -10.36 0.90
N VAL A 3 6.85 -10.10 -0.39
CA VAL A 3 5.63 -9.45 -0.90
C VAL A 3 4.37 -10.30 -0.74
N THR A 4 4.48 -11.61 -0.47
CA THR A 4 3.29 -12.47 -0.28
C THR A 4 2.76 -12.46 1.15
N ASN A 5 3.48 -11.82 2.07
CA ASN A 5 3.06 -11.71 3.45
C ASN A 5 2.14 -10.48 3.63
N PRO A 6 0.90 -10.61 4.14
CA PRO A 6 0.02 -9.47 4.35
C PRO A 6 0.61 -8.42 5.32
N MET A 7 1.47 -8.84 6.25
CA MET A 7 2.16 -7.92 7.16
C MET A 7 3.14 -6.99 6.44
N PHE A 8 3.70 -7.41 5.30
CA PHE A 8 4.53 -6.54 4.47
C PHE A 8 3.72 -5.37 3.91
N TRP A 9 2.54 -5.64 3.35
CA TRP A 9 1.66 -4.61 2.80
C TRP A 9 1.10 -3.69 3.89
N PHE A 10 0.78 -4.25 5.06
CA PHE A 10 0.41 -3.45 6.24
C PHE A 10 1.53 -2.50 6.66
N ALA A 11 2.77 -2.99 6.78
CA ALA A 11 3.91 -2.15 7.09
C ALA A 11 4.14 -1.07 6.02
N LEU A 12 4.00 -1.41 4.73
CA LEU A 12 4.09 -0.46 3.62
C LEU A 12 3.03 0.64 3.71
N LEU A 13 1.80 0.29 4.08
CA LEU A 13 0.71 1.25 4.28
C LEU A 13 1.02 2.21 5.43
N VAL A 14 1.50 1.69 6.57
CA VAL A 14 1.92 2.51 7.71
C VAL A 14 3.03 3.47 7.31
N VAL A 15 4.04 3.01 6.57
CA VAL A 15 5.12 3.86 6.04
C VAL A 15 4.55 4.95 5.11
N GLY A 16 3.63 4.60 4.20
CA GLY A 16 2.97 5.55 3.32
C GLY A 16 2.22 6.64 4.08
N ILE A 17 1.47 6.27 5.13
CA ILE A 17 0.74 7.22 5.98
C ILE A 17 1.70 8.13 6.74
N VAL A 18 2.77 7.58 7.32
CA VAL A 18 3.79 8.38 8.03
C VAL A 18 4.45 9.37 7.08
N LEU A 19 4.83 8.94 5.86
CA LEU A 19 5.38 9.82 4.84
C LEU A 19 4.40 10.94 4.48
N PHE A 20 3.13 10.61 4.29
CA PHE A 20 2.09 11.60 4.01
C PHE A 20 1.96 12.63 5.15
N VAL A 21 1.92 12.19 6.42
CA VAL A 21 1.85 13.08 7.59
C VAL A 21 3.08 13.99 7.69
N VAL A 22 4.27 13.46 7.39
CA VAL A 22 5.51 14.26 7.36
C VAL A 22 5.47 15.30 6.24
N ILE A 23 5.03 14.90 5.05
CA ILE A 23 4.95 15.76 3.86
C ILE A 23 3.85 16.82 4.02
N LEU A 24 2.74 16.53 4.72
CA LEU A 24 1.72 17.52 5.08
C LEU A 24 2.29 18.72 5.86
N ARG A 25 3.35 18.51 6.65
CA ARG A 25 4.04 19.60 7.37
C ARG A 25 4.91 20.46 6.45
N LYS A 26 5.17 20.03 5.22
CA LYS A 26 6.00 20.71 4.21
C LYS A 26 5.21 20.91 2.91
N GLN A 27 4.38 21.95 2.87
CA GLN A 27 3.48 22.26 1.74
C GLN A 27 4.22 22.38 0.39
N GLU A 28 5.48 22.83 0.38
CA GLU A 28 6.30 22.89 -0.84
C GLU A 28 6.53 21.51 -1.48
N LEU A 29 6.61 20.44 -0.68
CA LEU A 29 6.76 19.07 -1.17
C LEU A 29 5.44 18.51 -1.71
N LEU A 30 4.29 18.90 -1.15
CA LEU A 30 2.97 18.52 -1.67
C LEU A 30 2.66 19.16 -3.02
N ASN A 31 3.13 20.40 -3.24
CA ASN A 31 2.97 21.09 -4.51
C ASN A 31 3.80 20.46 -5.64
N ASN A 32 4.76 19.57 -5.31
CA ASN A 32 5.46 18.79 -6.31
C ASN A 32 4.59 17.59 -6.72
N THR A 33 4.05 17.65 -7.94
CA THR A 33 3.21 16.62 -8.54
C THR A 33 3.81 15.21 -8.42
N TYR A 34 5.11 15.05 -8.61
CA TYR A 34 5.77 13.74 -8.53
C TYR A 34 5.71 13.16 -7.12
N VAL A 35 5.91 13.99 -6.09
CA VAL A 35 5.87 13.56 -4.68
C VAL A 35 4.45 13.18 -4.30
N ALA A 36 3.47 14.01 -4.66
CA ALA A 36 2.06 13.74 -4.39
C ALA A 36 1.60 12.43 -5.05
N VAL A 37 1.96 12.21 -6.32
CA VAL A 37 1.64 10.97 -7.04
C VAL A 37 2.32 9.76 -6.42
N ALA A 38 3.61 9.85 -6.08
CA ALA A 38 4.36 8.73 -5.50
C ALA A 38 3.77 8.28 -4.15
N VAL A 39 3.48 9.23 -3.25
CA VAL A 39 2.90 8.91 -1.92
C VAL A 39 1.50 8.31 -2.08
N SER A 40 0.68 8.89 -2.97
CA SER A 40 -0.67 8.38 -3.24
C SER A 40 -0.63 6.95 -3.80
N LEU A 41 0.31 6.68 -4.70
CA LEU A 41 0.47 5.37 -5.32
C LEU A 41 0.92 4.31 -4.31
N ILE A 42 1.86 4.65 -3.42
CA ILE A 42 2.30 3.76 -2.33
C ILE A 42 1.11 3.39 -1.43
N ILE A 43 0.33 4.38 -0.99
CA ILE A 43 -0.82 4.15 -0.11
C ILE A 43 -1.89 3.32 -0.83
N ALA A 44 -2.22 3.65 -2.08
CA ALA A 44 -3.23 2.94 -2.85
C ALA A 44 -2.84 1.47 -3.05
N VAL A 45 -1.64 1.20 -3.54
CA VAL A 45 -1.16 -0.18 -3.78
C VAL A 45 -1.12 -0.98 -2.49
N ALA A 46 -0.61 -0.41 -1.39
CA ALA A 46 -0.57 -1.08 -0.10
C ALA A 46 -1.96 -1.42 0.42
N TYR A 47 -2.89 -0.46 0.33
CA TYR A 47 -4.27 -0.63 0.78
C TYR A 47 -5.01 -1.69 -0.02
N PHE A 48 -4.97 -1.63 -1.35
CA PHE A 48 -5.65 -2.61 -2.21
C PHE A 48 -5.10 -4.02 -1.99
N HIS A 49 -3.78 -4.20 -1.85
CA HIS A 49 -3.24 -5.51 -1.53
C HIS A 49 -3.74 -6.06 -0.20
N ILE A 50 -3.86 -5.24 0.86
CA ILE A 50 -4.40 -5.68 2.15
C ILE A 50 -5.88 -6.06 2.02
N VAL A 51 -6.67 -5.21 1.35
CA VAL A 51 -8.10 -5.44 1.16
C VAL A 51 -8.33 -6.73 0.38
N ASP A 52 -7.60 -6.95 -0.70
CA ASP A 52 -7.78 -8.17 -1.49
C ASP A 52 -7.34 -9.42 -0.74
N HIS A 53 -6.26 -9.37 0.05
CA HIS A 53 -5.89 -10.49 0.94
C HIS A 53 -7.03 -10.82 1.89
N TYR A 54 -7.61 -9.79 2.53
CA TYR A 54 -8.70 -9.96 3.47
C TYR A 54 -9.97 -10.52 2.80
N LEU A 55 -10.34 -9.98 1.64
CA LEU A 55 -11.53 -10.44 0.90
C LEU A 55 -11.38 -11.87 0.40
N MET A 56 -10.20 -12.24 -0.09
CA MET A 56 -9.94 -13.61 -0.54
C MET A 56 -9.90 -14.59 0.64
N ASP A 57 -9.32 -14.20 1.78
CA ASP A 57 -9.28 -15.03 2.99
C ASP A 57 -10.69 -15.36 3.50
N ILE A 58 -11.61 -14.40 3.48
CA ILE A 58 -13.04 -14.63 3.82
C ILE A 58 -13.70 -15.65 2.88
N GLN A 59 -13.32 -15.62 1.60
CA GLN A 59 -13.86 -16.53 0.59
C GLN A 59 -13.15 -17.89 0.60
N GLY A 60 -12.16 -18.10 1.47
CA GLY A 60 -11.31 -19.29 1.48
C GLY A 60 -10.44 -19.42 0.22
N LEU A 61 -10.25 -18.33 -0.51
CA LEU A 61 -9.44 -18.25 -1.72
C LEU A 61 -8.02 -17.78 -1.40
N ASP A 62 -7.04 -18.36 -2.08
CA ASP A 62 -5.64 -18.00 -1.90
C ASP A 62 -5.30 -16.78 -2.74
N TYR A 63 -5.24 -15.57 -2.18
CA TYR A 63 -5.00 -14.33 -2.94
C TYR A 63 -3.88 -14.41 -4.01
N TRP A 64 -2.81 -15.18 -3.74
CA TRP A 64 -1.69 -15.32 -4.64
C TRP A 64 -1.88 -16.36 -5.75
N TYR A 65 -3.05 -17.02 -5.84
CA TYR A 65 -3.34 -17.98 -6.90
C TYR A 65 -3.28 -17.33 -8.28
N LEU A 66 -3.70 -16.05 -8.40
CA LEU A 66 -3.65 -15.29 -9.66
C LEU A 66 -2.23 -15.00 -10.15
N PHE A 67 -1.25 -15.04 -9.25
CA PHE A 67 0.16 -14.74 -9.53
C PHE A 67 1.04 -15.99 -9.50
N ARG A 68 0.48 -17.14 -9.09
CA ARG A 68 1.12 -18.44 -9.20
C ARG A 68 0.90 -18.93 -10.64
N LYS A 69 1.98 -19.01 -11.39
CA LYS A 69 1.98 -19.54 -12.75
C LYS A 69 1.97 -21.06 -12.73
#